data_AF-A4X0A8-F1
#
_entry.id   AF-A4X0A8-F1
#
_cell.length_a   1.000
_cell.length_b   1.000
_cell.length_c   1.000
_cell.angle_alpha   90.00
_cell.angle_beta   90.00
_cell.angle_gamma   90.00
#
_symmetry.space_group_name_H-M   'P 1'
#
loop_
_entity.id
_entity.type
_entity.pdbx_description
1 polymer ?
#
loop_
_entity_poly.entity_id
_entity_poly.type
_entity_poly.pdbx_seq_one_letter_code
_entity_poly.pdbx_strand_id
1 'polypeptide(L)'
;MSRLTISMPDQMNEWVEAQIAAGRYGNVSEYFRDLVRRDQERREAAVAELRTMLERADASGVSDRSFPDILEAARREARQKGLLGDEN
;
A
#
# COMPACT_ATOMS: atom_id res chain seq x y z
N MET A 1 -15.56 -3.26 26.44
CA MET A 1 -14.22 -3.61 25.93
C MET A 1 -14.13 -5.12 25.82
N SER A 2 -13.66 -5.63 24.68
CA SER A 2 -13.40 -7.06 24.48
C SER A 2 -11.95 -7.38 24.87
N ARG A 3 -11.73 -8.48 25.59
CA ARG A 3 -10.38 -8.96 25.95
C ARG A 3 -9.94 -10.02 24.95
N LEU A 4 -8.76 -9.85 24.39
CA LEU A 4 -8.10 -10.83 23.53
C LEU A 4 -6.84 -11.34 24.24
N THR A 5 -6.66 -12.65 24.24
CA THR A 5 -5.41 -13.30 24.66
C THR A 5 -4.68 -13.73 23.40
N ILE A 6 -3.42 -13.32 23.26
CA ILE A 6 -2.61 -13.55 22.06
C ILE A 6 -1.32 -14.24 22.50
N SER A 7 -0.98 -15.35 21.85
CA SER A 7 0.32 -16.00 21.99
C SER A 7 1.18 -15.62 20.80
N MET A 8 2.47 -15.37 21.03
CA MET A 8 3.40 -14.99 19.98
C MET A 8 4.82 -15.51 20.28
N PRO A 9 5.68 -15.65 19.26
CA PRO A 9 7.08 -16.01 19.45
C PRO A 9 7.83 -14.98 20.30
N ASP A 10 8.85 -15.44 21.03
CA ASP A 10 9.64 -14.62 21.95
C ASP A 10 10.21 -13.37 21.27
N GLN A 11 10.73 -13.51 20.06
CA GLN A 11 11.27 -12.39 19.28
C GLN A 11 10.24 -11.27 19.04
N MET A 12 8.97 -11.63 18.83
CA MET A 12 7.92 -10.62 18.68
C MET A 12 7.58 -9.96 20.01
N ASN A 13 7.61 -10.72 21.11
CA ASN A 13 7.39 -10.17 22.44
C ASN A 13 8.49 -9.18 22.83
N GLU A 14 9.76 -9.55 22.61
CA GLU A 14 10.92 -8.66 22.83
C GLU A 14 10.78 -7.35 22.05
N TRP A 15 10.32 -7.42 20.80
CA TRP A 15 10.08 -6.22 20.00
C TRP A 15 9.02 -5.31 20.63
N VAL A 16 7.89 -5.88 21.08
CA VAL A 16 6.80 -5.14 21.75
C VAL A 16 7.32 -4.50 23.04
N GLU A 17 8.05 -5.25 23.85
CA GLU A 17 8.65 -4.77 25.10
C GLU A 17 9.62 -3.61 24.84
N ALA A 18 10.44 -3.69 23.78
CA ALA A 18 11.32 -2.59 23.39
C ALA A 18 10.54 -1.32 23.00
N GLN A 19 9.34 -1.42 22.41
CA GLN A 19 8.50 -0.25 22.13
C GLN A 19 8.01 0.42 23.42
N ILE A 20 7.67 -0.38 24.42
CA ILE A 20 7.21 0.09 25.72
C ILE A 20 8.37 0.70 26.51
N ALA A 21 9.53 0.04 26.54
CA ALA A 21 10.74 0.53 27.20
C ALA A 21 11.24 1.85 26.60
N ALA A 22 11.04 2.06 25.30
CA ALA A 22 11.31 3.33 24.63
C ALA A 22 10.34 4.47 25.01
N GLY A 23 9.33 4.19 25.86
CA GLY A 23 8.33 5.17 26.29
C GLY A 23 7.30 5.53 25.22
N ARG A 24 7.27 4.82 24.07
CA ARG A 24 6.31 5.08 22.99
C ARG A 24 4.89 4.65 23.34
N TYR A 25 4.75 3.67 24.23
CA TYR A 25 3.47 3.14 24.71
C TYR A 25 3.57 2.82 26.20
N GLY A 26 2.49 3.01 26.95
CA GLY A 26 2.46 2.71 28.38
C GLY A 26 2.27 1.22 28.69
N ASN A 27 1.76 0.43 27.74
CA ASN A 27 1.62 -1.02 27.88
C ASN A 27 1.42 -1.73 26.54
N VAL A 28 1.46 -3.06 26.59
CA VAL A 28 1.25 -3.95 25.43
C VAL A 28 -0.11 -3.72 24.77
N SER A 29 -1.19 -3.59 25.55
CA SER A 29 -2.53 -3.42 24.99
C SER A 29 -2.68 -2.10 24.22
N GLU A 30 -1.97 -1.05 24.62
CA GLU A 30 -1.94 0.22 23.91
C GLU A 30 -1.21 0.10 22.58
N TYR A 31 -0.05 -0.58 22.57
CA TYR A 31 0.69 -0.87 21.33
C TYR A 31 -0.17 -1.63 20.32
N PHE A 32 -0.86 -2.70 20.76
CA PHE A 32 -1.73 -3.47 19.87
C PHE A 32 -2.93 -2.68 19.35
N ARG A 33 -3.55 -1.83 20.18
CA ARG A 33 -4.65 -0.97 19.72
C ARG A 33 -4.18 0.01 18.65
N ASP A 34 -2.99 0.60 18.82
CA ASP A 34 -2.39 1.47 17.83
C ASP A 34 -2.05 0.71 16.54
N LEU A 35 -1.48 -0.49 16.63
CA LEU A 35 -1.22 -1.34 15.46
C LEU A 35 -2.49 -1.64 14.66
N VAL A 36 -3.60 -1.99 15.33
CA VAL A 36 -4.89 -2.26 14.68
C VAL A 36 -5.43 -1.00 14.01
N ARG A 37 -5.31 0.16 14.65
CA ARG A 37 -5.73 1.44 14.04
C ARG A 37 -4.89 1.76 12.80
N ARG A 38 -3.57 1.64 12.86
CA ARG A 38 -2.69 1.83 11.68
C ARG A 38 -3.00 0.84 10.56
N ASP A 39 -3.37 -0.40 10.90
CA ASP A 39 -3.75 -1.39 9.89
C ASP A 39 -5.05 -1.00 9.18
N GLN A 40 -6.05 -0.54 9.93
CA GLN A 40 -7.29 0.00 9.35
C GLN A 40 -7.01 1.21 8.47
N GLU A 41 -6.27 2.20 8.98
CA GLU A 41 -5.90 3.42 8.23
C GLU A 41 -5.19 3.09 6.93
N ARG A 42 -4.23 2.15 6.93
CA ARG A 42 -3.53 1.72 5.70
C ARG A 42 -4.49 1.08 4.69
N ARG A 43 -5.40 0.22 5.14
CA ARG A 43 -6.38 -0.43 4.26
C ARG A 43 -7.35 0.58 3.68
N GLU A 44 -7.85 1.49 4.50
CA GLU A 44 -8.75 2.57 4.08
C GLU A 44 -8.07 3.50 3.08
N ALA A 45 -6.82 3.89 3.34
CA ALA A 45 -6.03 4.72 2.42
C ALA A 45 -5.83 4.04 1.06
N ALA A 46 -5.47 2.75 1.04
CA ALA A 46 -5.31 1.99 -0.20
C ALA A 46 -6.62 1.90 -1.00
N VAL A 47 -7.75 1.68 -0.32
CA VAL A 47 -9.08 1.64 -0.97
C VAL A 47 -9.48 3.02 -1.49
N ALA A 48 -9.22 4.09 -0.73
CA ALA A 48 -9.52 5.46 -1.12
C ALA A 48 -8.69 5.89 -2.35
N GLU A 49 -7.41 5.52 -2.38
CA GLU A 49 -6.53 5.75 -3.53
C GLU A 49 -7.06 5.04 -4.78
N LEU A 50 -7.38 3.74 -4.67
CA LEU A 50 -7.94 2.97 -5.78
C LEU A 50 -9.25 3.59 -6.30
N ARG A 51 -10.16 3.99 -5.40
CA ARG A 51 -11.41 4.66 -5.79
C ARG A 51 -11.15 5.96 -6.53
N THR A 52 -10.21 6.78 -6.05
CA THR A 52 -9.82 8.02 -6.72
C THR A 52 -9.27 7.76 -8.11
N MET A 53 -8.47 6.71 -8.31
CA MET A 53 -7.97 6.32 -9.64
C MET A 53 -9.10 5.89 -10.57
N LEU A 54 -10.06 5.11 -10.06
CA LEU A 54 -11.22 4.66 -10.83
C LEU A 54 -12.15 5.82 -11.22
N GLU A 55 -12.43 6.75 -10.30
CA GLU A 55 -13.23 7.94 -10.57
C GLU A 55 -12.58 8.81 -11.66
N ARG A 56 -11.26 8.99 -11.61
CA ARG A 56 -10.53 9.70 -12.66
C ARG A 56 -10.60 8.97 -14.01
N ALA A 57 -10.49 7.64 -14.00
CA ALA A 57 -10.59 6.84 -15.22
C ALA A 57 -12.01 6.94 -15.82
N ASP A 58 -13.04 6.83 -14.99
CA ASP A 58 -14.44 6.96 -15.42
C ASP A 58 -14.72 8.35 -16.00
N ALA A 59 -14.26 9.40 -15.32
CA ALA A 59 -14.37 10.78 -15.80
C ALA A 59 -13.58 11.07 -17.09
N SER A 60 -12.53 10.28 -17.37
CA SER A 60 -11.74 10.41 -18.60
C SER A 60 -12.45 9.85 -19.83
N GLY A 61 -13.55 9.12 -19.65
CA GLY A 61 -14.34 8.53 -20.72
C GLY A 61 -13.66 7.31 -21.36
N VAL A 62 -14.37 6.68 -22.29
CA VAL A 62 -13.86 5.51 -23.02
C VAL A 62 -12.90 5.98 -24.12
N SER A 63 -11.71 5.39 -24.15
CA SER A 63 -10.72 5.66 -25.20
C SER A 63 -11.08 4.90 -26.48
N ASP A 64 -11.05 5.60 -27.62
CA ASP A 64 -11.19 4.99 -28.95
C ASP A 64 -9.93 4.27 -29.44
N ARG A 65 -8.80 4.36 -28.71
CA ARG A 65 -7.54 3.73 -29.11
C ARG A 65 -7.64 2.21 -29.07
N SER A 66 -7.17 1.58 -30.14
CA SER A 66 -7.06 0.13 -30.20
C SER A 66 -5.85 -0.37 -29.39
N PHE A 67 -5.83 -1.65 -29.06
CA PHE A 67 -4.69 -2.26 -28.37
C PHE A 67 -3.35 -2.07 -29.11
N PRO A 68 -3.26 -2.25 -30.44
CA PRO A 68 -2.05 -1.91 -31.21
C PRO A 68 -1.58 -0.46 -31.02
N ASP A 69 -2.50 0.52 -31.02
CA ASP A 69 -2.16 1.94 -30.86
C ASP A 69 -1.58 2.23 -29.47
N ILE A 70 -2.14 1.60 -28.44
CA ILE A 70 -1.67 1.70 -27.05
C ILE A 70 -0.26 1.10 -26.93
N LEU A 71 -0.03 -0.06 -27.54
CA LEU A 71 1.26 -0.73 -27.50
C LEU A 71 2.34 0.06 -28.23
N GLU A 72 2.02 0.64 -29.38
CA GLU A 72 2.96 1.50 -30.12
C GLU A 72 3.29 2.77 -29.32
N ALA A 73 2.28 3.42 -28.72
CA ALA A 73 2.50 4.56 -27.85
C ALA A 73 3.41 4.23 -26.66
N ALA A 74 3.17 3.11 -25.98
CA ALA A 74 4.00 2.65 -24.87
C ALA A 74 5.44 2.35 -25.30
N ARG A 75 5.64 1.73 -26.48
CA ARG A 75 6.99 1.48 -27.04
C ARG A 75 7.74 2.78 -27.36
N ARG A 76 7.06 3.78 -27.94
CA ARG A 76 7.66 5.10 -28.20
C ARG A 76 8.10 5.77 -26.90
N GLU A 77 7.26 5.74 -25.87
CA GLU A 77 7.59 6.30 -24.55
C GLU A 77 8.77 5.58 -23.89
N ALA A 78 8.79 4.24 -23.93
CA ALA A 78 9.88 3.45 -23.38
C ALA A 78 11.22 3.69 -24.10
N ARG A 79 11.20 3.88 -25.44
CA ARG A 79 12.41 4.30 -26.21
C ARG A 79 12.89 5.69 -25.81
N GLN A 80 11.99 6.66 -25.62
CA GLN A 80 12.36 8.01 -25.15
C GLN A 80 12.98 7.98 -23.75
N LYS A 81 12.55 7.07 -22.89
CA LYS A 81 13.11 6.86 -21.56
C LYS A 81 14.37 5.98 -21.54
N GLY A 82 14.83 5.49 -22.70
CA GLY A 82 16.00 4.62 -22.82
C GLY A 82 15.82 3.21 -22.25
N LEU A 83 14.58 2.77 -22.05
CA LEU A 83 14.22 1.47 -21.46
C LEU A 83 14.11 0.34 -22.50
N LEU A 84 14.03 0.72 -23.79
CA LEU A 84 14.13 -0.20 -24.93
C LEU A 84 15.37 0.19 -25.73
N GLY A 85 16.33 -0.73 -25.81
CA GLY A 85 17.40 -0.64 -26.81
C GLY A 85 16.82 -0.88 -28.19
N ASP A 86 17.34 -0.17 -29.19
CA ASP A 86 17.03 -0.49 -30.59
C ASP A 86 17.51 -1.92 -30.85
N GLU A 87 16.56 -2.84 -31.03
CA GLU A 87 16.86 -4.19 -31.49
C GLU A 87 17.47 -4.08 -32.89
N ASN A 88 18.69 -4.61 -33.02
CA ASN A 88 19.46 -4.74 -34.25
C ASN A 88 18.84 -5.81 -35.16
#